data_AF-A0A6A4LNY1-F1
#
_entry.id   AF-A0A6A4LNY1-F1
#
_cell.length_a   1.000
_cell.length_b   1.000
_cell.length_c   1.000
_cell.angle_alpha   90.00
_cell.angle_beta   90.00
_cell.angle_gamma   90.00
#
_symmetry.space_group_name_H-M   'P 1'
#
loop_
_entity.id
_entity.type
_entity.pdbx_description
1 polymer ?
#
loop_
_entity_poly.entity_id
_entity_poly.type
_entity_poly.pdbx_seq_one_letter_code
_entity_poly.pdbx_strand_id
1 'polypeptide(L)'
;MLSLFEATHLRVHGEDILDEALTFTTTHLNSALPNLSKNPLEAQVVHALNQPIHKGLTRLEARCYFLFYEQDDSHNKTILDFAKLDFNLLQKLYQRELGEITRWWKDLDFANKLPFSRDRVVECYFWMMGVCFEPQYYFARKLLTKVITLASIMDDIYDIYGTLEELVLFTDAIERWEMRALDQLPAYMKLFYQALLDVYNEIDDEMAKEGKSYATEYAKSAYMSVALNSSGYKMLATTSFVGMAELATKEAFEWVSSDPLIVQAAAVIARLMDDMVSHKVEQQRGDAPSAVECYMKQHGVIEDEALVELQKLVTNAWKDINAACLHPVETPMPLLMRVLNLARAMDVLYKDEDNYTNPETKLKGYITSVIINPVQIN
;
A
#
# COMPACT_ATOMS: atom_id res chain seq x y z
N MET A 1 -27.75 11.36 -2.34
CA MET A 1 -26.64 12.32 -2.15
C MET A 1 -25.34 11.60 -1.81
N LEU A 2 -25.29 10.84 -0.71
CA LEU A 2 -24.12 10.03 -0.35
C LEU A 2 -23.62 9.10 -1.48
N SER A 3 -24.53 8.37 -2.14
CA SER A 3 -24.14 7.50 -3.26
C SER A 3 -23.57 8.27 -4.46
N LEU A 4 -24.01 9.51 -4.69
CA LEU A 4 -23.44 10.36 -5.75
C LEU A 4 -22.04 10.84 -5.36
N PHE A 5 -21.84 11.22 -4.10
CA PHE A 5 -20.51 11.55 -3.55
C PHE A 5 -19.54 10.38 -3.78
N GLU A 6 -19.90 9.17 -3.37
CA GLU A 6 -19.07 7.97 -3.58
C GLU A 6 -18.76 7.72 -5.07
N ALA A 7 -19.76 7.86 -5.94
CA ALA A 7 -19.58 7.69 -7.38
C ALA A 7 -18.62 8.73 -7.99
N THR A 8 -18.55 9.95 -7.45
CA THR A 8 -17.63 10.98 -7.96
C THR A 8 -16.15 10.65 -7.71
N HIS A 9 -15.84 9.70 -6.82
CA HIS A 9 -14.47 9.23 -6.63
C HIS A 9 -14.00 8.28 -7.74
N LEU A 10 -14.89 7.82 -8.62
CA LEU A 10 -14.57 7.02 -9.81
C LEU A 10 -14.33 7.86 -11.08
N ARG A 11 -14.41 9.19 -10.99
CA ARG A 11 -14.26 10.09 -12.13
C ARG A 11 -12.91 9.95 -12.84
N VAL A 12 -12.89 10.24 -14.12
CA VAL A 12 -11.69 10.28 -14.99
C VAL A 12 -11.43 11.69 -15.52
N HIS A 13 -10.37 11.86 -16.31
CA HIS A 13 -10.06 13.13 -16.96
C HIS A 13 -11.16 13.55 -17.95
N GLY A 14 -11.49 14.83 -17.97
CA GLY A 14 -12.51 15.42 -18.86
C GLY A 14 -13.96 15.31 -18.37
N GLU A 15 -14.20 14.72 -17.20
CA GLU A 15 -15.54 14.62 -16.59
C GLU A 15 -15.83 15.77 -15.62
N ASP A 16 -15.84 17.02 -16.13
CA ASP A 16 -16.02 18.23 -15.31
C ASP A 16 -17.31 18.17 -14.45
N ILE A 17 -18.37 17.53 -14.97
CA ILE A 17 -19.64 17.34 -14.25
C ILE A 17 -19.47 16.52 -12.96
N LEU A 18 -18.53 15.59 -12.91
CA LEU A 18 -18.26 14.80 -11.69
C LEU A 18 -17.36 15.56 -10.71
N ASP A 19 -16.50 16.47 -11.19
CA ASP A 19 -15.78 17.41 -10.31
C ASP A 19 -16.75 18.42 -9.64
N GLU A 20 -17.71 18.95 -10.41
CA GLU A 20 -18.80 19.78 -9.88
C GLU A 20 -19.68 19.00 -8.89
N ALA A 21 -20.07 17.77 -9.24
CA ALA A 21 -20.88 16.92 -8.36
C ALA A 21 -20.15 16.54 -7.07
N LEU A 22 -18.83 16.32 -7.09
CA LEU A 22 -18.04 16.09 -5.88
C LEU A 22 -18.12 17.32 -4.95
N THR A 23 -17.90 18.52 -5.51
CA THR A 23 -17.97 19.78 -4.75
C THR A 23 -19.37 20.00 -4.15
N PHE A 24 -20.40 19.81 -4.98
CA PHE A 24 -21.80 19.95 -4.59
C PHE A 24 -22.16 18.98 -3.46
N THR A 25 -21.86 17.68 -3.65
CA THR A 25 -22.23 16.66 -2.67
C THR A 25 -21.44 16.81 -1.37
N THR A 26 -20.15 17.12 -1.43
CA THR A 26 -19.31 17.38 -0.24
C THR A 26 -19.88 18.54 0.59
N THR A 27 -20.23 19.65 -0.07
CA THR A 27 -20.78 20.84 0.60
C THR A 27 -22.11 20.52 1.30
N HIS A 28 -23.01 19.83 0.60
CA HIS A 28 -24.33 19.53 1.15
C HIS A 28 -24.31 18.43 2.23
N LEU A 29 -23.45 17.42 2.09
CA LEU A 29 -23.29 16.39 3.13
C LEU A 29 -22.73 17.02 4.42
N ASN A 30 -21.68 17.85 4.34
CA ASN A 30 -21.14 18.57 5.50
C ASN A 30 -22.20 19.47 6.17
N SER A 31 -22.99 20.19 5.37
CA SER A 31 -24.06 21.05 5.89
C SER A 31 -25.20 20.26 6.53
N ALA A 32 -25.43 19.02 6.11
CA ALA A 32 -26.46 18.15 6.64
C ALA A 32 -26.06 17.46 7.95
N LEU A 33 -24.75 17.27 8.22
CA LEU A 33 -24.24 16.54 9.39
C LEU A 33 -24.90 16.94 10.73
N PRO A 34 -25.02 18.23 11.10
CA PRO A 34 -25.65 18.60 12.38
C PRO A 34 -27.10 18.12 12.52
N ASN A 35 -27.82 18.01 11.39
CA ASN A 35 -29.21 17.55 11.35
C ASN A 35 -29.34 16.02 11.32
N LEU A 36 -28.22 15.30 11.12
CA LEU A 36 -28.18 13.84 11.09
C LEU A 36 -27.86 13.23 12.46
N SER A 37 -27.60 14.02 13.51
CA SER A 37 -27.16 13.58 14.86
C SER A 37 -27.95 12.46 15.57
N LYS A 38 -29.11 12.05 15.05
CA LYS A 38 -29.94 10.94 15.56
C LYS A 38 -30.27 9.89 14.49
N ASN A 39 -29.71 10.03 13.31
CA ASN A 39 -29.96 9.18 12.16
C ASN A 39 -28.81 8.15 12.04
N PRO A 40 -29.11 6.86 11.87
CA PRO A 40 -28.10 5.82 11.60
C PRO A 40 -27.12 6.17 10.47
N LEU A 41 -27.56 6.97 9.50
CA LEU A 41 -26.75 7.40 8.35
C LEU A 41 -25.66 8.41 8.71
N GLU A 42 -25.71 9.08 9.87
CA GLU A 42 -24.69 10.07 10.25
C GLU A 42 -23.30 9.44 10.23
N ALA A 43 -23.14 8.29 10.90
CA ALA A 43 -21.86 7.60 10.98
C ALA A 43 -21.35 7.19 9.59
N GLN A 44 -22.24 6.79 8.69
CA GLN A 44 -21.89 6.44 7.31
C GLN A 44 -21.47 7.67 6.49
N VAL A 45 -22.15 8.82 6.66
CA VAL A 45 -21.80 10.06 5.97
C VAL A 45 -20.47 10.61 6.48
N VAL A 46 -20.24 10.62 7.79
CA VAL A 46 -18.97 11.02 8.40
C VAL A 46 -17.83 10.12 7.90
N HIS A 47 -18.05 8.80 7.89
CA HIS A 47 -17.08 7.84 7.40
C HIS A 47 -16.74 8.09 5.93
N ALA A 48 -17.74 8.23 5.04
CA ALA A 48 -17.51 8.46 3.61
C ALA A 48 -16.80 9.79 3.31
N LEU A 49 -17.20 10.88 3.98
CA LEU A 49 -16.55 12.20 3.83
C LEU A 49 -15.08 12.15 4.23
N ASN A 50 -14.74 11.31 5.22
CA ASN A 50 -13.36 11.06 5.59
C ASN A 50 -12.70 10.08 4.61
N GLN A 51 -13.16 8.84 4.54
CA GLN A 51 -12.64 7.79 3.65
C GLN A 51 -13.71 7.34 2.66
N PRO A 52 -13.67 7.84 1.40
CA PRO A 52 -14.55 7.34 0.36
C PRO A 52 -14.28 5.86 0.09
N ILE A 53 -15.33 5.07 -0.14
CA ILE A 53 -15.23 3.61 -0.33
C ILE A 53 -14.23 3.25 -1.43
N HIS A 54 -14.19 4.02 -2.53
CA HIS A 54 -13.28 3.74 -3.64
C HIS A 54 -11.80 3.93 -3.28
N LYS A 55 -11.51 4.73 -2.26
CA LYS A 55 -10.17 4.99 -1.74
C LYS A 55 -9.85 4.18 -0.48
N GLY A 56 -10.82 3.44 0.07
CA GLY A 56 -10.64 2.60 1.24
C GLY A 56 -10.10 1.19 0.92
N LEU A 57 -9.51 0.54 1.92
CA LEU A 57 -9.10 -0.86 1.81
C LEU A 57 -10.32 -1.78 1.98
N THR A 58 -10.58 -2.67 1.02
CA THR A 58 -11.81 -3.49 0.96
C THR A 58 -12.18 -4.17 2.27
N ARG A 59 -11.21 -4.77 2.97
CA ARG A 59 -11.45 -5.45 4.25
C ARG A 59 -11.78 -4.48 5.39
N LEU A 60 -11.14 -3.32 5.42
CA LEU A 60 -11.44 -2.28 6.40
C LEU A 60 -12.82 -1.65 6.15
N GLU A 61 -13.15 -1.39 4.88
CA GLU A 61 -14.45 -0.87 4.49
C GLU A 61 -15.57 -1.87 4.78
N ALA A 62 -15.38 -3.16 4.49
CA ALA A 62 -16.34 -4.20 4.85
C ALA A 62 -16.61 -4.24 6.37
N ARG A 63 -15.57 -4.09 7.18
CA ARG A 63 -15.68 -4.07 8.65
C ARG A 63 -16.53 -2.90 9.15
N CYS A 64 -16.38 -1.73 8.54
CA CYS A 64 -17.17 -0.53 8.85
C CYS A 64 -18.60 -0.69 8.35
N TYR A 65 -18.77 -1.21 7.13
CA TYR A 65 -20.07 -1.37 6.48
C TYR A 65 -21.00 -2.31 7.25
N PHE A 66 -20.49 -3.32 7.96
CA PHE A 66 -21.31 -4.14 8.84
C PHE A 66 -22.05 -3.33 9.90
N LEU A 67 -21.42 -2.28 10.44
CA LEU A 67 -22.04 -1.42 11.46
C LEU A 67 -23.17 -0.59 10.85
N PHE A 68 -22.99 -0.10 9.62
CA PHE A 68 -24.00 0.70 8.93
C PHE A 68 -25.18 -0.18 8.48
N TYR A 69 -24.90 -1.34 7.89
CA TYR A 69 -25.92 -2.23 7.38
C TYR A 69 -26.73 -2.88 8.50
N GLU A 70 -26.15 -3.16 9.67
CA GLU A 70 -26.88 -3.69 10.82
C GLU A 70 -27.89 -2.69 11.40
N GLN A 71 -27.67 -1.38 11.20
CA GLN A 71 -28.60 -0.33 11.63
C GLN A 71 -29.69 -0.01 10.59
N ASP A 72 -29.60 -0.56 9.38
CA ASP A 72 -30.62 -0.39 8.35
C ASP A 72 -31.81 -1.29 8.66
N ASP A 73 -32.99 -0.72 8.91
CA ASP A 73 -34.22 -1.47 9.22
C ASP A 73 -34.62 -2.46 8.10
N SER A 74 -34.13 -2.25 6.87
CA SER A 74 -34.39 -3.09 5.70
C SER A 74 -33.33 -4.15 5.43
N HIS A 75 -32.29 -4.25 6.27
CA HIS A 75 -31.18 -5.16 6.01
C HIS A 75 -31.61 -6.62 5.99
N ASN A 76 -31.02 -7.36 5.06
CA ASN A 76 -31.18 -8.81 5.01
C ASN A 76 -30.24 -9.47 6.03
N LYS A 77 -30.82 -9.99 7.12
CA LYS A 77 -30.08 -10.68 8.19
C LYS A 77 -29.19 -11.81 7.67
N THR A 78 -29.69 -12.66 6.76
CA THR A 78 -28.92 -13.78 6.21
C THR A 78 -27.67 -13.31 5.47
N ILE A 79 -27.77 -12.21 4.71
CA ILE A 79 -26.62 -11.62 4.00
C ILE A 79 -25.61 -11.04 4.99
N LEU A 80 -26.07 -10.34 6.04
CA LEU A 80 -25.19 -9.78 7.07
C LEU A 80 -24.45 -10.89 7.83
N ASP A 81 -25.15 -11.93 8.28
CA ASP A 81 -24.54 -13.06 9.00
C ASP A 81 -23.55 -13.81 8.12
N PHE A 82 -23.88 -14.02 6.84
CA PHE A 82 -22.96 -14.62 5.87
C PHE A 82 -21.68 -13.79 5.70
N ALA A 83 -21.81 -12.47 5.53
CA ALA A 83 -20.66 -11.59 5.36
C ALA A 83 -19.78 -11.52 6.62
N LYS A 84 -20.39 -11.50 7.82
CA LYS A 84 -19.67 -11.55 9.11
C LYS A 84 -18.93 -12.90 9.30
N LEU A 85 -19.56 -14.01 8.90
CA LEU A 85 -18.94 -15.34 8.92
C LEU A 85 -17.73 -15.44 7.98
N ASP A 86 -17.88 -15.01 6.73
CA ASP A 86 -16.78 -14.96 5.75
C ASP A 86 -15.64 -14.06 6.26
N PHE A 87 -16.00 -12.89 6.82
CA PHE A 87 -15.03 -11.99 7.41
C PHE A 87 -14.19 -12.65 8.50
N ASN A 88 -14.84 -13.33 9.44
CA ASN A 88 -14.18 -14.02 10.55
C ASN A 88 -13.35 -15.22 10.07
N LEU A 89 -13.79 -15.94 9.03
CA LEU A 89 -13.04 -17.03 8.43
C LEU A 89 -11.72 -16.54 7.83
N LEU A 90 -11.78 -15.47 7.03
CA LEU A 90 -10.58 -14.85 6.47
C LEU A 90 -9.68 -14.24 7.55
N GLN A 91 -10.26 -13.65 8.60
CA GLN A 91 -9.50 -13.16 9.76
C GLN A 91 -8.67 -14.29 10.40
N LYS A 92 -9.23 -15.48 10.56
CA LYS A 92 -8.48 -16.63 11.11
C LYS A 92 -7.34 -17.07 10.21
N LEU A 93 -7.56 -17.02 8.90
CA LEU A 93 -6.51 -17.28 7.91
C LEU A 93 -5.38 -16.24 8.04
N TYR A 94 -5.69 -14.96 8.15
CA TYR A 94 -4.68 -13.91 8.32
C TYR A 94 -3.92 -14.02 9.65
N GLN A 95 -4.60 -14.39 10.74
CA GLN A 95 -3.93 -14.63 12.04
C GLN A 95 -2.89 -15.76 11.95
N ARG A 96 -3.20 -16.83 11.21
CA ARG A 96 -2.26 -17.93 10.97
C ARG A 96 -1.06 -17.47 10.14
N GLU A 97 -1.31 -16.76 9.05
CA GLU A 97 -0.27 -16.18 8.19
C GLU A 97 0.66 -15.25 8.97
N LEU A 98 0.09 -14.34 9.77
CA LEU A 98 0.86 -13.42 10.60
C LEU A 98 1.73 -14.17 11.62
N GLY A 99 1.25 -15.29 12.17
CA GLY A 99 2.03 -16.17 13.04
C GLY A 99 3.21 -16.85 12.32
N GLU A 100 3.13 -17.10 11.02
CA GLU A 100 4.25 -17.59 10.20
C GLU A 100 5.25 -16.48 9.88
N ILE A 101 4.75 -15.31 9.45
CA ILE A 101 5.57 -14.13 9.15
C ILE A 101 6.33 -13.66 10.40
N THR A 102 5.67 -13.62 11.55
CA THR A 102 6.31 -13.19 12.80
C THR A 102 7.40 -14.17 13.25
N ARG A 103 7.26 -15.47 12.96
CA ARG A 103 8.33 -16.44 13.22
C ARG A 103 9.53 -16.20 12.32
N TRP A 104 9.30 -16.05 11.01
CA TRP A 104 10.35 -15.67 10.07
C TRP A 104 11.09 -14.40 10.51
N TRP A 105 10.35 -13.36 10.92
CA TRP A 105 10.94 -12.11 11.40
C TRP A 105 11.79 -12.29 12.66
N LYS A 106 11.30 -13.08 13.63
CA LYS A 106 12.05 -13.41 14.85
C LYS A 106 13.31 -14.22 14.57
N ASP A 107 13.27 -15.14 13.61
CA ASP A 107 14.43 -15.96 13.24
C ASP A 107 15.56 -15.11 12.61
N LEU A 108 15.21 -14.03 11.90
CA LEU A 108 16.19 -13.05 11.41
C LEU A 108 16.87 -12.29 12.57
N ASP A 109 16.13 -12.02 13.64
CA ASP A 109 16.58 -11.30 14.84
C ASP A 109 17.12 -9.89 14.53
N PHE A 110 16.50 -9.22 13.55
CA PHE A 110 16.90 -7.87 13.13
C PHE A 110 16.62 -6.80 14.18
N ALA A 111 15.66 -7.01 15.08
CA ALA A 111 15.47 -6.13 16.23
C ALA A 111 16.75 -5.97 17.08
N ASN A 112 17.55 -7.04 17.21
CA ASN A 112 18.83 -7.00 17.93
C ASN A 112 20.02 -6.72 17.01
N LYS A 113 20.01 -7.27 15.77
CA LYS A 113 21.14 -7.19 14.84
C LYS A 113 21.19 -5.88 14.04
N LEU A 114 20.04 -5.26 13.80
CA LEU A 114 19.85 -4.01 13.05
C LEU A 114 18.98 -3.03 13.86
N PRO A 115 19.42 -2.61 15.07
CA PRO A 115 18.58 -1.86 16.01
C PRO A 115 18.22 -0.44 15.54
N PHE A 116 18.85 0.04 14.46
CA PHE A 116 18.51 1.31 13.83
C PHE A 116 17.23 1.22 12.98
N SER A 117 16.86 0.01 12.54
CA SER A 117 15.72 -0.20 11.64
C SER A 117 14.39 -0.25 12.39
N ARG A 118 13.33 0.21 11.73
CA ARG A 118 11.96 0.20 12.29
C ARG A 118 11.41 -1.23 12.37
N ASP A 119 10.96 -1.66 13.55
CA ASP A 119 10.25 -2.95 13.70
C ASP A 119 8.77 -2.78 13.34
N ARG A 120 8.42 -3.14 12.09
CA ARG A 120 7.09 -2.88 11.48
C ARG A 120 6.50 -4.07 10.72
N VAL A 121 6.90 -5.30 11.07
CA VAL A 121 6.48 -6.49 10.29
C VAL A 121 4.96 -6.70 10.28
N VAL A 122 4.26 -6.34 11.37
CA VAL A 122 2.80 -6.50 11.47
C VAL A 122 2.07 -5.46 10.62
N GLU A 123 2.57 -4.23 10.63
CA GLU A 123 2.11 -3.11 9.81
C GLU A 123 2.32 -3.41 8.32
N CYS A 124 3.50 -3.90 7.95
CA CYS A 124 3.83 -4.39 6.61
C CYS A 124 2.89 -5.51 6.15
N TYR A 125 2.59 -6.46 7.03
CA TYR A 125 1.63 -7.54 6.71
C TYR A 125 0.21 -6.99 6.49
N PHE A 126 -0.25 -6.09 7.36
CA PHE A 126 -1.58 -5.47 7.21
C PHE A 126 -1.70 -4.72 5.88
N TRP A 127 -0.66 -3.98 5.51
CA TRP A 127 -0.59 -3.29 4.22
C TRP A 127 -0.72 -4.26 3.05
N MET A 128 0.11 -5.31 3.00
CA MET A 128 0.10 -6.27 1.89
C MET A 128 -1.15 -7.15 1.86
N MET A 129 -1.77 -7.40 3.02
CA MET A 129 -3.10 -8.01 3.11
C MET A 129 -4.17 -7.12 2.46
N GLY A 130 -4.08 -5.80 2.64
CA GLY A 130 -4.93 -4.84 1.94
C GLY A 130 -4.77 -4.89 0.41
N VAL A 131 -3.56 -5.16 -0.08
CA VAL A 131 -3.26 -5.33 -1.52
C VAL A 131 -3.86 -6.62 -2.06
N CYS A 132 -3.66 -7.74 -1.36
CA CYS A 132 -4.08 -9.08 -1.77
C CYS A 132 -4.93 -9.74 -0.69
N PHE A 133 -6.21 -9.39 -0.53
CA PHE A 133 -7.02 -9.90 0.58
C PHE A 133 -7.63 -11.28 0.32
N GLU A 134 -7.75 -11.73 -0.92
CA GLU A 134 -8.48 -12.95 -1.27
C GLU A 134 -7.73 -14.23 -0.82
N PRO A 135 -8.42 -15.25 -0.28
CA PRO A 135 -7.79 -16.36 0.43
C PRO A 135 -6.75 -17.13 -0.40
N GLN A 136 -6.98 -17.28 -1.70
CA GLN A 136 -6.10 -18.01 -2.62
C GLN A 136 -4.70 -17.38 -2.79
N TYR A 137 -4.54 -16.10 -2.46
CA TYR A 137 -3.28 -15.36 -2.64
C TYR A 137 -2.38 -15.37 -1.39
N TYR A 138 -2.42 -16.45 -0.59
CA TYR A 138 -1.55 -16.65 0.57
C TYR A 138 -0.08 -16.43 0.23
N PHE A 139 0.39 -17.06 -0.85
CA PHE A 139 1.80 -16.99 -1.25
C PHE A 139 2.19 -15.56 -1.64
N ALA A 140 1.34 -14.87 -2.42
CA ALA A 140 1.55 -13.47 -2.78
C ALA A 140 1.66 -12.58 -1.52
N ARG A 141 0.72 -12.69 -0.57
CA ARG A 141 0.74 -11.92 0.68
C ARG A 141 2.02 -12.17 1.48
N LYS A 142 2.41 -13.45 1.63
CA LYS A 142 3.59 -13.85 2.38
C LYS A 142 4.84 -13.21 1.77
N LEU A 143 5.05 -13.38 0.47
CA LEU A 143 6.20 -12.83 -0.24
C LEU A 143 6.23 -11.30 -0.20
N LEU A 144 5.12 -10.66 -0.56
CA LEU A 144 4.98 -9.21 -0.55
C LEU A 144 5.33 -8.63 0.82
N THR A 145 4.84 -9.25 1.89
CA THR A 145 5.12 -8.81 3.27
C THR A 145 6.61 -8.87 3.58
N LYS A 146 7.29 -9.95 3.18
CA LYS A 146 8.74 -10.08 3.37
C LYS A 146 9.49 -9.01 2.56
N VAL A 147 9.10 -8.81 1.30
CA VAL A 147 9.74 -7.85 0.40
C VAL A 147 9.56 -6.41 0.89
N ILE A 148 8.35 -5.97 1.29
CA ILE A 148 8.15 -4.61 1.82
C ILE A 148 8.88 -4.41 3.15
N THR A 149 8.94 -5.44 4.00
CA THR A 149 9.69 -5.35 5.26
C THR A 149 11.18 -5.15 4.98
N LEU A 150 11.75 -5.92 4.05
CA LEU A 150 13.14 -5.73 3.65
C LEU A 150 13.37 -4.40 2.93
N ALA A 151 12.43 -3.94 2.10
CA ALA A 151 12.52 -2.63 1.46
C ALA A 151 12.53 -1.49 2.47
N SER A 152 11.74 -1.55 3.55
CA SER A 152 11.80 -0.54 4.62
C SER A 152 13.10 -0.56 5.40
N ILE A 153 13.72 -1.72 5.61
CA ILE A 153 15.03 -1.76 6.25
C ILE A 153 16.10 -1.21 5.30
N MET A 154 15.99 -1.50 4.01
CA MET A 154 16.86 -0.93 3.00
C MET A 154 16.76 0.61 3.00
N ASP A 155 15.55 1.15 3.07
CA ASP A 155 15.28 2.58 3.25
C ASP A 155 16.00 3.16 4.48
N ASP A 156 15.86 2.54 5.65
CA ASP A 156 16.58 2.95 6.87
C ASP A 156 18.12 2.86 6.72
N ILE A 157 18.62 1.89 5.94
CA ILE A 157 20.05 1.77 5.62
C ILE A 157 20.52 2.95 4.76
N TYR A 158 19.77 3.33 3.72
CA TYR A 158 20.16 4.42 2.82
C TYR A 158 20.02 5.81 3.47
N ASP A 159 18.95 6.04 4.22
CA ASP A 159 18.60 7.39 4.67
C ASP A 159 19.13 7.73 6.06
N ILE A 160 19.30 6.73 6.94
CA ILE A 160 19.60 6.96 8.36
C ILE A 160 20.99 6.47 8.73
N TYR A 161 21.36 5.26 8.31
CA TYR A 161 22.46 4.53 8.95
C TYR A 161 23.73 4.39 8.11
N GLY A 162 23.60 4.11 6.82
CA GLY A 162 24.73 3.83 5.94
C GLY A 162 25.56 5.06 5.61
N THR A 163 26.88 4.90 5.55
CA THR A 163 27.78 5.94 5.01
C THR A 163 27.83 5.86 3.49
N LEU A 164 28.17 6.96 2.82
CA LEU A 164 28.23 7.00 1.35
C LEU A 164 29.14 5.90 0.78
N GLU A 165 30.31 5.67 1.38
CA GLU A 165 31.25 4.63 0.95
C GLU A 165 30.66 3.22 1.09
N GLU A 166 29.92 2.95 2.17
CA GLU A 166 29.24 1.67 2.37
C GLU A 166 28.06 1.51 1.41
N LEU A 167 27.29 2.58 1.17
CA LEU A 167 26.14 2.57 0.27
C LEU A 167 26.54 2.32 -1.17
N VAL A 168 27.68 2.84 -1.64
CA VAL A 168 28.21 2.51 -2.98
C VAL A 168 28.46 1.01 -3.13
N LEU A 169 29.08 0.37 -2.13
CA LEU A 169 29.31 -1.07 -2.14
C LEU A 169 28.00 -1.85 -2.06
N PHE A 170 27.04 -1.34 -1.29
CA PHE A 170 25.73 -1.95 -1.11
C PHE A 170 24.88 -1.88 -2.38
N THR A 171 24.85 -0.75 -3.06
CA THR A 171 24.20 -0.59 -4.36
C THR A 171 24.81 -1.54 -5.40
N ASP A 172 26.14 -1.62 -5.49
CA ASP A 172 26.82 -2.56 -6.40
C ASP A 172 26.48 -4.03 -6.08
N ALA A 173 26.39 -4.38 -4.78
CA ALA A 173 25.96 -5.72 -4.37
C ALA A 173 24.53 -6.04 -4.81
N ILE A 174 23.59 -5.11 -4.61
CA ILE A 174 22.20 -5.25 -5.05
C ILE A 174 22.14 -5.37 -6.58
N GLU A 175 22.86 -4.53 -7.33
CA GLU A 175 22.86 -4.59 -8.80
C GLU A 175 23.41 -5.92 -9.35
N ARG A 176 24.43 -6.50 -8.70
CA ARG A 176 25.01 -7.79 -9.10
C ARG A 176 24.14 -8.98 -8.69
N TRP A 177 23.44 -8.89 -7.56
CA TRP A 177 22.59 -9.97 -7.01
C TRP A 177 23.33 -11.31 -6.79
N GLU A 178 24.63 -11.26 -6.50
CA GLU A 178 25.47 -12.44 -6.28
C GLU A 178 25.78 -12.67 -4.80
N MET A 179 25.85 -13.93 -4.36
CA MET A 179 26.26 -14.29 -2.99
C MET A 179 27.68 -13.79 -2.65
N ARG A 180 28.58 -13.75 -3.63
CA ARG A 180 29.97 -13.27 -3.44
C ARG A 180 30.05 -11.78 -3.09
N ALA A 181 29.01 -11.01 -3.37
CA ALA A 181 28.97 -9.60 -2.99
C ALA A 181 28.95 -9.43 -1.45
N LEU A 182 28.49 -10.44 -0.70
CA LEU A 182 28.54 -10.45 0.77
C LEU A 182 29.94 -10.20 1.32
N ASP A 183 30.99 -10.67 0.64
CA ASP A 183 32.36 -10.55 1.17
C ASP A 183 32.80 -9.10 1.29
N GLN A 184 32.25 -8.22 0.46
CA GLN A 184 32.63 -6.80 0.32
C GLN A 184 31.83 -5.86 1.23
N LEU A 185 30.72 -6.34 1.81
CA LEU A 185 29.82 -5.49 2.60
C LEU A 185 30.25 -5.37 4.08
N PRO A 186 29.85 -4.30 4.78
CA PRO A 186 29.89 -4.23 6.24
C PRO A 186 29.06 -5.35 6.89
N ALA A 187 29.44 -5.77 8.10
CA ALA A 187 28.84 -6.92 8.77
C ALA A 187 27.31 -6.85 8.90
N TYR A 188 26.75 -5.66 9.16
CA TYR A 188 25.30 -5.48 9.29
C TYR A 188 24.59 -5.57 7.93
N MET A 189 25.16 -4.99 6.87
CA MET A 189 24.63 -5.08 5.51
C MET A 189 24.69 -6.51 4.97
N LYS A 190 25.67 -7.33 5.40
CA LYS A 190 25.70 -8.76 5.06
C LYS A 190 24.48 -9.49 5.59
N LEU A 191 24.06 -9.20 6.82
CA LEU A 191 22.89 -9.83 7.43
C LEU A 191 21.62 -9.48 6.65
N PHE A 192 21.45 -8.21 6.31
CA PHE A 192 20.36 -7.76 5.47
C PHE A 192 20.38 -8.41 4.08
N TYR A 193 21.52 -8.33 3.39
CA TYR A 193 21.64 -8.81 2.02
C TYR A 193 21.47 -10.33 1.93
N GLN A 194 21.94 -11.10 2.91
CA GLN A 194 21.66 -12.53 3.01
C GLN A 194 20.15 -12.79 3.11
N ALA A 195 19.44 -12.07 3.98
CA ALA A 195 17.99 -12.22 4.11
C ALA A 195 17.25 -11.86 2.81
N LEU A 196 17.71 -10.84 2.09
CA LEU A 196 17.19 -10.48 0.76
C LEU A 196 17.38 -11.63 -0.23
N LEU A 197 18.59 -12.18 -0.34
CA LEU A 197 18.85 -13.32 -1.22
C LEU A 197 17.98 -14.53 -0.85
N ASP A 198 17.84 -14.84 0.44
CA ASP A 198 17.05 -15.97 0.92
C ASP A 198 15.56 -15.84 0.55
N VAL A 199 14.99 -14.63 0.66
CA VAL A 199 13.60 -14.37 0.24
C VAL A 199 13.44 -14.56 -1.27
N TYR A 200 14.37 -14.07 -2.07
CA TYR A 200 14.29 -14.24 -3.53
C TYR A 200 14.59 -15.66 -4.00
N ASN A 201 15.38 -16.43 -3.26
CA ASN A 201 15.54 -17.86 -3.50
C ASN A 201 14.24 -18.63 -3.18
N GLU A 202 13.53 -18.28 -2.11
CA GLU A 202 12.18 -18.84 -1.84
C GLU A 202 11.21 -18.54 -2.98
N ILE A 203 11.24 -17.32 -3.54
CA ILE A 203 10.45 -16.97 -4.73
C ILE A 203 10.80 -17.88 -5.90
N ASP A 204 12.10 -18.03 -6.18
CA ASP A 204 12.56 -18.82 -7.32
C ASP A 204 12.17 -20.30 -7.21
N ASP A 205 12.35 -20.89 -6.04
CA ASP A 205 12.00 -22.29 -5.77
C ASP A 205 10.52 -22.55 -6.00
N GLU A 206 9.64 -21.64 -5.56
CA GLU A 206 8.19 -21.79 -5.76
C GLU A 206 7.78 -21.54 -7.21
N MET A 207 8.34 -20.51 -7.85
CA MET A 207 8.05 -20.20 -9.26
C MET A 207 8.57 -21.27 -10.22
N ALA A 208 9.69 -21.91 -9.91
CA ALA A 208 10.23 -23.02 -10.68
C ALA A 208 9.28 -24.23 -10.72
N LYS A 209 8.57 -24.52 -9.62
CA LYS A 209 7.58 -25.61 -9.56
C LYS A 209 6.42 -25.42 -10.54
N GLU A 210 6.10 -24.17 -10.86
CA GLU A 210 5.05 -23.80 -11.82
C GLU A 210 5.59 -23.51 -13.23
N GLY A 211 6.91 -23.64 -13.46
CA GLY A 211 7.54 -23.28 -14.73
C GLY A 211 7.57 -21.77 -15.00
N LYS A 212 7.52 -20.95 -13.95
CA LYS A 212 7.40 -19.48 -13.98
C LYS A 212 8.62 -18.75 -13.44
N SER A 213 9.81 -19.34 -13.47
CA SER A 213 11.05 -18.71 -12.95
C SER A 213 11.36 -17.32 -13.52
N TYR A 214 10.80 -16.95 -14.68
CA TYR A 214 10.87 -15.59 -15.20
C TYR A 214 10.28 -14.54 -14.24
N ALA A 215 9.28 -14.91 -13.43
CA ALA A 215 8.66 -14.02 -12.44
C ALA A 215 9.68 -13.54 -11.40
N THR A 216 10.60 -14.41 -10.97
CA THR A 216 11.69 -14.07 -10.06
C THR A 216 12.59 -12.99 -10.65
N GLU A 217 12.96 -13.13 -11.93
CA GLU A 217 13.85 -12.18 -12.61
C GLU A 217 13.20 -10.79 -12.75
N TYR A 218 11.90 -10.73 -13.05
CA TYR A 218 11.16 -9.48 -13.03
C TYR A 218 11.08 -8.86 -11.63
N ALA A 219 10.84 -9.66 -10.60
CA ALA A 219 10.80 -9.17 -9.23
C ALA A 219 12.16 -8.65 -8.73
N LYS A 220 13.27 -9.31 -9.11
CA LYS A 220 14.65 -8.85 -8.79
C LYS A 220 14.93 -7.52 -9.48
N SER A 221 14.67 -7.44 -10.79
CA SER A 221 14.84 -6.22 -11.58
C SER A 221 14.04 -5.05 -11.01
N ALA A 222 12.80 -5.30 -10.60
CA ALA A 222 11.97 -4.27 -9.99
C ALA A 222 12.53 -3.81 -8.63
N TYR A 223 13.07 -4.71 -7.80
CA TYR A 223 13.71 -4.36 -6.53
C TYR A 223 15.00 -3.54 -6.74
N MET A 224 15.85 -3.94 -7.68
CA MET A 224 17.05 -3.15 -8.05
C MET A 224 16.67 -1.72 -8.44
N SER A 225 15.55 -1.53 -9.15
CA SER A 225 15.11 -0.21 -9.59
C SER A 225 14.71 0.73 -8.44
N VAL A 226 14.46 0.23 -7.22
CA VAL A 226 14.11 1.07 -6.07
C VAL A 226 15.26 1.98 -5.66
N ALA A 227 16.51 1.51 -5.81
CA ALA A 227 17.69 2.34 -5.57
C ALA A 227 17.76 3.55 -6.52
N LEU A 228 17.08 3.48 -7.67
CA LEU A 228 17.01 4.56 -8.66
C LEU A 228 15.71 5.37 -8.55
N ASN A 229 14.58 4.71 -8.27
CA ASN A 229 13.24 5.28 -8.16
C ASN A 229 12.73 5.03 -6.74
N SER A 230 12.97 5.97 -5.84
CA SER A 230 12.79 5.83 -4.39
C SER A 230 11.36 5.50 -3.91
N SER A 231 10.34 5.49 -4.77
CA SER A 231 8.95 5.20 -4.32
C SER A 231 8.71 3.73 -3.97
N GLY A 232 9.48 2.78 -4.50
CA GLY A 232 9.28 1.35 -4.27
C GLY A 232 7.99 0.76 -4.87
N TYR A 233 7.10 1.57 -5.46
CA TYR A 233 5.76 1.13 -5.87
C TYR A 233 5.75 0.28 -7.13
N LYS A 234 6.67 0.54 -8.08
CA LYS A 234 6.88 -0.37 -9.21
C LYS A 234 7.33 -1.75 -8.74
N MET A 235 8.25 -1.82 -7.78
CA MET A 235 8.66 -3.07 -7.13
C MET A 235 7.48 -3.78 -6.47
N LEU A 236 6.66 -3.08 -5.67
CA LEU A 236 5.51 -3.70 -5.01
C LEU A 236 4.48 -4.20 -6.03
N ALA A 237 4.19 -3.41 -7.07
CA ALA A 237 3.27 -3.81 -8.13
C ALA A 237 3.77 -5.08 -8.85
N THR A 238 5.03 -5.11 -9.30
CA THR A 238 5.62 -6.27 -9.96
C THR A 238 5.65 -7.50 -9.04
N THR A 239 6.12 -7.35 -7.80
CA THR A 239 6.18 -8.45 -6.83
C THR A 239 4.79 -9.00 -6.49
N SER A 240 3.75 -8.17 -6.54
CA SER A 240 2.38 -8.61 -6.23
C SER A 240 1.84 -9.64 -7.22
N PHE A 241 2.41 -9.72 -8.43
CA PHE A 241 1.97 -10.64 -9.48
C PHE A 241 2.54 -12.05 -9.28
N VAL A 242 3.70 -12.20 -8.62
CA VAL A 242 4.43 -13.47 -8.45
C VAL A 242 3.56 -14.58 -7.88
N GLY A 243 2.72 -14.28 -6.89
CA GLY A 243 1.85 -15.27 -6.25
C GLY A 243 0.42 -15.34 -6.81
N MET A 244 0.17 -14.86 -8.03
CA MET A 244 -1.18 -14.79 -8.61
C MET A 244 -1.57 -15.98 -9.51
N ALA A 245 -0.92 -17.13 -9.32
CA ALA A 245 -1.22 -18.38 -10.02
C ALA A 245 -1.25 -18.20 -11.55
N GLU A 246 -2.33 -18.61 -12.23
CA GLU A 246 -2.46 -18.54 -13.70
C GLU A 246 -2.38 -17.12 -14.27
N LEU A 247 -2.57 -16.08 -13.45
CA LEU A 247 -2.46 -14.68 -13.88
C LEU A 247 -1.00 -14.18 -13.91
N ALA A 248 -0.08 -14.90 -13.27
CA ALA A 248 1.35 -14.57 -13.24
C ALA A 248 2.04 -14.96 -14.56
N THR A 249 1.51 -14.50 -15.69
CA THR A 249 2.05 -14.80 -17.02
C THR A 249 3.20 -13.86 -17.38
N LYS A 250 4.02 -14.26 -18.35
CA LYS A 250 5.13 -13.43 -18.82
C LYS A 250 4.64 -12.09 -19.37
N GLU A 251 3.51 -12.08 -20.08
CA GLU A 251 2.89 -10.88 -20.64
C GLU A 251 2.44 -9.91 -19.54
N ALA A 252 1.92 -10.44 -18.42
CA ALA A 252 1.56 -9.61 -17.26
C ALA A 252 2.81 -8.93 -16.64
N PHE A 253 3.93 -9.65 -16.56
CA PHE A 253 5.19 -9.08 -16.09
C PHE A 253 5.81 -8.09 -17.07
N GLU A 254 5.74 -8.34 -18.37
CA GLU A 254 6.15 -7.41 -19.42
C GLU A 254 5.33 -6.12 -19.34
N TRP A 255 4.01 -6.24 -19.18
CA TRP A 255 3.10 -5.11 -19.03
C TRP A 255 3.46 -4.27 -17.80
N VAL A 256 3.54 -4.84 -16.60
CA VAL A 256 3.84 -4.04 -15.38
C VAL A 256 5.26 -3.44 -15.44
N SER A 257 6.22 -4.15 -16.05
CA SER A 257 7.60 -3.67 -16.18
C SER A 257 7.76 -2.55 -17.19
N SER A 258 6.85 -2.46 -18.17
CA SER A 258 6.76 -1.34 -19.12
C SER A 258 6.36 -0.01 -18.48
N ASP A 259 6.03 -0.03 -17.17
CA ASP A 259 5.65 1.12 -16.37
C ASP A 259 4.39 1.83 -16.91
N PRO A 260 3.25 1.13 -16.97
CA PRO A 260 2.03 1.68 -17.53
C PRO A 260 1.49 2.81 -16.65
N LEU A 261 0.65 3.67 -17.23
CA LEU A 261 0.18 4.90 -16.58
C LEU A 261 -0.45 4.64 -15.19
N ILE A 262 -1.17 3.54 -14.98
CA ILE A 262 -1.72 3.17 -13.66
C ILE A 262 -0.64 2.93 -12.60
N VAL A 263 0.51 2.35 -12.97
CA VAL A 263 1.64 2.12 -12.06
C VAL A 263 2.35 3.44 -11.76
N GLN A 264 2.56 4.28 -12.78
CA GLN A 264 3.10 5.63 -12.60
C GLN A 264 2.20 6.46 -11.67
N ALA A 265 0.89 6.43 -11.90
CA ALA A 265 -0.10 7.13 -11.08
C ALA A 265 -0.11 6.63 -9.63
N ALA A 266 -0.04 5.31 -9.41
CA ALA A 266 0.07 4.76 -8.06
C ALA A 266 1.37 5.19 -7.36
N ALA A 267 2.49 5.27 -8.09
CA ALA A 267 3.75 5.78 -7.57
C ALA A 267 3.71 7.28 -7.24
N VAL A 268 3.01 8.10 -8.06
CA VAL A 268 2.76 9.51 -7.78
C VAL A 268 1.93 9.68 -6.51
N ILE A 269 0.84 8.91 -6.35
CA ILE A 269 0.03 8.93 -5.13
C ILE A 269 0.90 8.56 -3.93
N ALA A 270 1.69 7.49 -4.03
CA ALA A 270 2.54 7.06 -2.93
C ALA A 270 3.54 8.13 -2.53
N ARG A 271 4.38 8.57 -3.47
CA ARG A 271 5.44 9.54 -3.19
C ARG A 271 4.88 10.87 -2.69
N LEU A 272 3.85 11.41 -3.33
CA LEU A 272 3.33 12.71 -2.92
C LEU A 272 2.57 12.65 -1.59
N MET A 273 1.78 11.60 -1.34
CA MET A 273 1.07 11.50 -0.06
C MET A 273 2.03 11.31 1.12
N ASP A 274 3.06 10.48 0.94
CA ASP A 274 4.16 10.30 1.89
C ASP A 274 4.84 11.65 2.17
N ASP A 275 5.48 12.24 1.16
CA ASP A 275 6.22 13.49 1.27
C ASP A 275 5.39 14.63 1.89
N MET A 276 4.09 14.75 1.56
CA MET A 276 3.25 15.83 2.11
C MET A 276 3.04 15.71 3.63
N VAL A 277 2.88 14.49 4.15
CA VAL A 277 2.60 14.29 5.59
C VAL A 277 3.86 14.09 6.42
N SER A 278 4.95 13.60 5.81
CA SER A 278 6.24 13.39 6.47
C SER A 278 7.18 14.60 6.37
N HIS A 279 6.94 15.53 5.43
CA HIS A 279 7.82 16.66 5.09
C HIS A 279 8.49 17.34 6.31
N LYS A 280 7.71 17.72 7.33
CA LYS A 280 8.25 18.48 8.48
C LYS A 280 9.20 17.65 9.33
N VAL A 281 8.93 16.35 9.46
CA VAL A 281 9.75 15.43 10.26
C VAL A 281 11.04 15.12 9.50
N GLU A 282 10.94 14.84 8.20
CA GLU A 282 12.07 14.56 7.31
C GLU A 282 13.02 15.75 7.19
N GLN A 283 12.46 16.96 7.03
CA GLN A 283 13.24 18.19 7.02
C GLN A 283 14.01 18.40 8.33
N GLN A 284 13.40 18.09 9.48
CA GLN A 284 14.08 18.18 10.78
C GLN A 284 15.16 17.11 10.97
N ARG A 285 14.96 15.93 10.38
CA ARG A 285 15.94 14.84 10.38
C ARG A 285 17.13 15.14 9.46
N GLY A 286 16.94 16.01 8.47
CA GLY A 286 17.97 16.41 7.51
C GLY A 286 18.02 15.52 6.27
N ASP A 287 16.90 14.91 5.92
CA ASP A 287 16.78 14.03 4.76
C ASP A 287 16.89 14.81 3.44
N ALA A 288 16.88 14.08 2.32
CA ALA A 288 16.80 14.69 1.00
C ALA A 288 15.51 15.55 0.87
N PRO A 289 15.54 16.64 0.09
CA PRO A 289 14.38 17.52 -0.03
C PRO A 289 13.13 16.78 -0.53
N SER A 290 12.03 16.90 0.20
CA SER A 290 10.75 16.29 -0.20
C SER A 290 10.16 16.98 -1.44
N ALA A 291 9.12 16.40 -2.03
CA ALA A 291 8.38 17.03 -3.12
C ALA A 291 7.85 18.44 -2.76
N VAL A 292 7.50 18.66 -1.48
CA VAL A 292 7.07 19.98 -0.98
C VAL A 292 8.20 21.00 -1.11
N GLU A 293 9.40 20.66 -0.63
CA GLU A 293 10.57 21.53 -0.69
C GLU A 293 11.04 21.78 -2.13
N CYS A 294 11.03 20.72 -2.94
CA CYS A 294 11.36 20.82 -4.35
C CYS A 294 10.42 21.78 -5.07
N TYR A 295 9.11 21.67 -4.84
CA TYR A 295 8.11 22.52 -5.47
C TYR A 295 8.23 23.98 -5.02
N MET A 296 8.36 24.22 -3.71
CA MET A 296 8.57 25.56 -3.15
C MET A 296 9.80 26.23 -3.76
N LYS A 297 10.93 25.50 -3.84
CA LYS A 297 12.18 26.02 -4.40
C LYS A 297 12.08 26.30 -5.90
N GLN A 298 11.40 25.43 -6.66
CA GLN A 298 11.28 25.56 -8.10
C GLN A 298 10.34 26.70 -8.52
N HIS A 299 9.25 26.89 -7.77
CA HIS A 299 8.18 27.83 -8.13
C HIS A 299 8.17 29.12 -7.30
N GLY A 300 8.99 29.21 -6.24
CA GLY A 300 9.05 30.38 -5.37
C GLY A 300 7.79 30.61 -4.54
N VAL A 301 7.07 29.53 -4.23
CA VAL A 301 5.78 29.54 -3.50
C VAL A 301 5.96 29.15 -2.04
N ILE A 302 4.96 29.45 -1.22
CA ILE A 302 4.94 29.03 0.19
C ILE A 302 4.45 27.57 0.33
N GLU A 303 4.67 26.98 1.50
CA GLU A 303 4.31 25.58 1.81
C GLU A 303 2.84 25.26 1.50
N ASP A 304 1.90 26.09 1.98
CA ASP A 304 0.46 25.88 1.75
C ASP A 304 0.08 25.85 0.26
N GLU A 305 0.71 26.72 -0.55
CA GLU A 305 0.50 26.75 -2.00
C GLU A 305 1.06 25.50 -2.67
N ALA A 306 2.25 25.05 -2.26
CA ALA A 306 2.85 23.82 -2.75
C ALA A 306 1.99 22.58 -2.42
N LEU A 307 1.50 22.47 -1.17
CA LEU A 307 0.62 21.37 -0.75
C LEU A 307 -0.67 21.30 -1.59
N VAL A 308 -1.29 22.44 -1.89
CA VAL A 308 -2.48 22.51 -2.75
C VAL A 308 -2.18 22.01 -4.16
N GLU A 309 -1.04 22.38 -4.76
CA GLU A 309 -0.66 21.94 -6.10
C GLU A 309 -0.30 20.45 -6.15
N LEU A 310 0.44 19.94 -5.15
CA LEU A 310 0.75 18.52 -5.04
C LEU A 310 -0.51 17.67 -4.85
N GLN A 311 -1.48 18.14 -4.07
CA GLN A 311 -2.78 17.48 -3.91
C GLN A 311 -3.59 17.39 -5.21
N LYS A 312 -3.43 18.36 -6.13
CA LYS A 312 -4.02 18.28 -7.48
C LYS A 312 -3.34 17.18 -8.30
N LEU A 313 -2.03 17.01 -8.20
CA LEU A 313 -1.30 15.91 -8.86
C LEU A 313 -1.78 14.55 -8.34
N VAL A 314 -1.97 14.39 -7.02
CA VAL A 314 -2.58 13.19 -6.43
C VAL A 314 -3.99 12.95 -6.98
N THR A 315 -4.79 14.02 -7.12
CA THR A 315 -6.16 13.92 -7.65
C THR A 315 -6.17 13.48 -9.12
N ASN A 316 -5.24 13.98 -9.93
CA ASN A 316 -5.08 13.56 -11.33
C ASN A 316 -4.63 12.09 -11.43
N ALA A 317 -3.66 11.68 -10.61
CA ALA A 317 -3.23 10.28 -10.56
C ALA A 317 -4.38 9.32 -10.20
N TRP A 318 -5.30 9.70 -9.31
CA TRP A 318 -6.52 8.92 -9.07
C TRP A 318 -7.41 8.79 -10.32
N LYS A 319 -7.54 9.85 -11.13
CA LYS A 319 -8.30 9.83 -12.39
C LYS A 319 -7.65 8.90 -13.43
N ASP A 320 -6.32 8.87 -13.49
CA ASP A 320 -5.56 7.94 -14.35
C ASP A 320 -5.76 6.48 -13.94
N ILE A 321 -5.72 6.18 -12.63
CA ILE A 321 -6.02 4.83 -12.12
C ILE A 321 -7.46 4.43 -12.48
N ASN A 322 -8.42 5.33 -12.28
CA ASN A 322 -9.82 5.08 -12.60
C ASN A 322 -10.02 4.76 -14.08
N ALA A 323 -9.39 5.51 -14.98
CA ALA A 323 -9.48 5.27 -16.42
C ALA A 323 -8.97 3.88 -16.81
N ALA A 324 -7.84 3.46 -16.24
CA ALA A 324 -7.28 2.13 -16.47
C ALA A 324 -8.20 1.01 -15.96
N CYS A 325 -8.83 1.20 -14.79
CA CYS A 325 -9.72 0.20 -14.20
C CYS A 325 -11.11 0.12 -14.85
N LEU A 326 -11.63 1.21 -15.41
CA LEU A 326 -12.93 1.24 -16.10
C LEU A 326 -12.87 0.64 -17.51
N HIS A 327 -11.70 0.71 -18.16
CA HIS A 327 -11.49 0.18 -19.50
C HIS A 327 -10.27 -0.75 -19.54
N PRO A 328 -10.32 -1.93 -18.86
CA PRO A 328 -9.20 -2.85 -18.82
C PRO A 328 -9.06 -3.58 -20.17
N VAL A 329 -8.14 -3.12 -21.01
CA VAL A 329 -7.87 -3.72 -22.33
C VAL A 329 -6.61 -4.60 -22.32
N GLU A 330 -5.54 -4.12 -21.69
CA GLU A 330 -4.20 -4.72 -21.81
C GLU A 330 -3.88 -5.74 -20.72
N THR A 331 -4.59 -5.71 -19.60
CA THR A 331 -4.28 -6.55 -18.42
C THR A 331 -5.55 -6.93 -17.66
N PRO A 332 -5.66 -8.19 -17.18
CA PRO A 332 -6.77 -8.65 -16.37
C PRO A 332 -7.04 -7.77 -15.14
N MET A 333 -8.32 -7.54 -14.85
CA MET A 333 -8.74 -6.72 -13.70
C MET A 333 -8.14 -7.17 -12.35
N PRO A 334 -7.98 -8.46 -12.01
CA PRO A 334 -7.38 -8.85 -10.74
C PRO A 334 -5.93 -8.35 -10.56
N LEU A 335 -5.17 -8.20 -11.65
CA LEU A 335 -3.81 -7.63 -11.62
C LEU A 335 -3.85 -6.11 -11.47
N LEU A 336 -4.74 -5.42 -12.19
CA LEU A 336 -4.98 -3.97 -12.01
C LEU A 336 -5.43 -3.64 -10.57
N MET A 337 -6.24 -4.52 -9.97
CA MET A 337 -6.67 -4.39 -8.59
C MET A 337 -5.50 -4.39 -7.59
N ARG A 338 -4.36 -5.04 -7.90
CA ARG A 338 -3.18 -4.95 -7.02
C ARG A 338 -2.61 -3.54 -7.02
N VAL A 339 -2.48 -2.93 -8.19
CA VAL A 339 -1.99 -1.55 -8.36
C VAL A 339 -2.96 -0.55 -7.72
N LEU A 340 -4.27 -0.71 -7.95
CA LEU A 340 -5.29 0.12 -7.29
C LEU A 340 -5.26 -0.04 -5.76
N ASN A 341 -5.14 -1.26 -5.24
CA ASN A 341 -5.12 -1.48 -3.80
C ASN A 341 -3.82 -0.94 -3.15
N LEU A 342 -2.70 -0.90 -3.87
CA LEU A 342 -1.50 -0.19 -3.42
C LEU A 342 -1.75 1.31 -3.26
N ALA A 343 -2.48 1.95 -4.19
CA ALA A 343 -2.87 3.36 -4.07
C ALA A 343 -3.88 3.58 -2.93
N ARG A 344 -4.86 2.68 -2.76
CA ARG A 344 -5.81 2.71 -1.63
C ARG A 344 -5.11 2.60 -0.28
N ALA A 345 -4.07 1.77 -0.20
CA ALA A 345 -3.29 1.65 1.02
C ALA A 345 -2.62 2.98 1.39
N MET A 346 -2.11 3.75 0.41
CA MET A 346 -1.58 5.10 0.69
C MET A 346 -2.65 6.06 1.17
N ASP A 347 -3.83 6.05 0.53
CA ASP A 347 -4.94 6.91 0.96
C ASP A 347 -5.43 6.58 2.38
N VAL A 348 -5.29 5.33 2.82
CA VAL A 348 -5.63 4.92 4.20
C VAL A 348 -4.51 5.20 5.20
N LEU A 349 -3.24 4.95 4.82
CA LEU A 349 -2.10 5.00 5.74
C LEU A 349 -1.43 6.37 5.84
N TYR A 350 -1.54 7.21 4.82
CA TYR A 350 -0.86 8.52 4.74
C TYR A 350 -1.84 9.67 4.50
N LYS A 351 -3.12 9.48 4.84
CA LYS A 351 -4.16 10.49 4.57
C LYS A 351 -3.92 11.81 5.30
N ASP A 352 -3.64 11.69 6.59
CA ASP A 352 -3.58 12.82 7.53
C ASP A 352 -2.24 12.87 8.27
N GLU A 353 -1.57 11.72 8.40
CA GLU A 353 -0.31 11.55 9.11
C GLU A 353 0.42 10.31 8.57
N ASP A 354 1.72 10.22 8.81
CA ASP A 354 2.51 9.01 8.55
C ASP A 354 2.20 7.94 9.60
N ASN A 355 1.19 7.12 9.32
CA ASN A 355 0.79 6.01 10.18
C ASN A 355 1.74 4.80 10.09
N TYR A 356 2.67 4.77 9.13
CA TYR A 356 3.66 3.70 9.03
C TYR A 356 4.76 3.89 10.08
N THR A 357 5.33 5.09 10.13
CA THR A 357 6.33 5.45 11.14
C THR A 357 5.69 5.57 12.52
N ASN A 358 4.46 6.12 12.60
CA ASN A 358 3.72 6.35 13.86
C ASN A 358 2.45 5.50 13.96
N PRO A 359 2.54 4.16 14.09
CA PRO A 359 1.38 3.27 13.98
C PRO A 359 0.42 3.32 15.19
N GLU A 360 0.84 3.94 16.30
CA GLU A 360 0.10 3.96 17.57
C GLU A 360 -1.26 4.65 17.49
N THR A 361 -1.50 5.49 16.47
CA THR A 361 -2.73 6.25 16.29
C THR A 361 -3.79 5.42 15.55
N LYS A 362 -3.87 5.51 14.21
CA LYS A 362 -4.94 4.89 13.43
C LYS A 362 -4.63 3.45 13.03
N LEU A 363 -3.39 3.17 12.63
CA LEU A 363 -3.01 1.87 12.07
C LEU A 363 -3.20 0.72 13.05
N LYS A 364 -2.83 0.88 14.33
CA LYS A 364 -3.13 -0.13 15.35
C LYS A 364 -4.62 -0.41 15.51
N GLY A 365 -5.47 0.62 15.40
CA GLY A 365 -6.92 0.47 15.39
C GLY A 365 -7.39 -0.38 14.20
N TYR A 366 -6.86 -0.12 13.00
CA TYR A 366 -7.18 -0.89 11.80
C TYR A 366 -6.73 -2.35 11.90
N ILE A 367 -5.48 -2.59 12.31
CA ILE A 367 -4.95 -3.94 12.55
C ILE A 367 -5.82 -4.68 13.56
N THR A 368 -6.16 -4.03 14.67
CA THR A 368 -6.98 -4.63 15.73
C THR A 368 -8.37 -4.99 15.22
N SER A 369 -9.01 -4.12 14.45
CA SER A 369 -10.37 -4.34 13.95
C SER A 369 -10.46 -5.40 12.84
N VAL A 370 -9.42 -5.55 12.02
CA VAL A 370 -9.43 -6.46 10.87
C VAL A 370 -8.77 -7.81 11.18
N ILE A 371 -7.66 -7.83 11.90
CA ILE A 371 -6.86 -9.03 12.14
C ILE A 371 -7.11 -9.63 13.52
N ILE A 372 -7.38 -8.83 14.56
CA ILE A 372 -7.43 -9.35 15.95
C ILE A 372 -8.86 -9.63 16.42
N ASN A 373 -9.74 -8.63 16.35
CA ASN A 373 -11.07 -8.68 16.94
C ASN A 373 -12.09 -9.26 15.95
N PRO A 374 -12.74 -10.39 16.26
CA PRO A 374 -13.78 -10.94 15.40
C PRO A 374 -15.05 -10.10 15.44
N VAL A 375 -15.82 -10.17 14.36
CA VAL A 375 -17.15 -9.56 14.29
C VAL A 375 -18.16 -10.48 14.97
N GLN A 376 -19.00 -9.92 15.84
CA GLN A 376 -20.06 -10.69 16.50
C GLN A 376 -21.18 -11.04 15.52
N ILE A 377 -21.61 -12.30 15.54
CA ILE A 377 -22.71 -12.84 14.72
C ILE A 377 -23.87 -13.14 15.66
N ASN A 378 -25.06 -12.61 15.34
CA ASN A 378 -26.22 -12.55 16.26
C ASN A 378 -27.27 -13.62 16.00
#